data_AF-A0A3Q9C7Z2-F1
#
_entry.id   AF-A0A3Q9C7Z2-F1
#
_cell.length_a   1.000
_cell.length_b   1.000
_cell.length_c   1.000
_cell.angle_alpha   90.00
_cell.angle_beta   90.00
_cell.angle_gamma   90.00
#
_symmetry.space_group_name_H-M   'P 1'
#
loop_
_entity.id
_entity.type
_entity.pdbx_description
1 polymer ?
#
loop_
_entity_poly.entity_id
_entity_poly.type
_entity_poly.pdbx_seq_one_letter_code
_entity_poly.pdbx_strand_id
1 'polypeptide(L)'
;MFGGESAILMLVEHLLFMEGEPGSRWDVVIQPLRERGAFSAVGVKGVFRDLIRGSDDHDVGSVHAEFAHRRGWLKPDRLLDSRTHQALLDRVRDWAAEDRQWADVVAEFGEPSILFGGTNPRYGKTLAYVSEDRDHPMVFFHLWNGNLDQASPVWEPAYEQPVLWAVRFGDAHFDEAFVRTPAGHRLRPRHPA
;
A
#
# COMPACT_ATOMS: atom_id res chain seq x y z
N MET A 1 -11.18 -9.33 5.66
CA MET A 1 -10.30 -9.64 4.51
C MET A 1 -11.18 -9.60 3.27
N PHE A 2 -10.89 -8.73 2.31
CA PHE A 2 -11.51 -8.82 0.98
C PHE A 2 -10.85 -10.04 0.30
N GLY A 3 -11.58 -10.85 -0.48
CA GLY A 3 -11.15 -12.19 -0.94
C GLY A 3 -9.94 -12.26 -1.89
N GLY A 4 -8.85 -11.58 -1.58
CA GLY A 4 -7.63 -11.45 -2.37
C GLY A 4 -7.76 -10.47 -3.53
N GLU A 5 -6.66 -10.33 -4.27
CA GLU A 5 -6.55 -9.48 -5.46
C GLU A 5 -7.61 -9.82 -6.52
N SER A 6 -7.93 -11.11 -6.70
CA SER A 6 -8.96 -11.55 -7.65
C SER A 6 -10.34 -10.97 -7.35
N ALA A 7 -10.71 -10.85 -6.07
CA ALA A 7 -11.98 -10.24 -5.68
C ALA A 7 -12.02 -8.74 -6.02
N ILE A 8 -10.89 -8.03 -5.83
CA ILE A 8 -10.77 -6.61 -6.24
C ILE A 8 -10.92 -6.49 -7.75
N LEU A 9 -10.16 -7.28 -8.52
CA LEU A 9 -10.19 -7.22 -9.99
C LEU A 9 -11.57 -7.56 -10.54
N MET A 10 -12.29 -8.49 -9.92
CA MET A 10 -13.68 -8.78 -10.27
C MET A 10 -14.59 -7.59 -9.96
N LEU A 11 -14.47 -6.95 -8.80
CA LEU A 11 -15.25 -5.75 -8.48
C LEU A 11 -14.98 -4.61 -9.48
N VAL A 12 -13.71 -4.38 -9.82
CA VAL A 12 -13.30 -3.39 -10.83
C VAL A 12 -13.98 -3.66 -12.17
N GLU A 13 -14.02 -4.91 -12.63
CA GLU A 13 -14.71 -5.28 -13.87
C GLU A 13 -16.19 -4.88 -13.84
N HIS A 14 -16.88 -5.12 -12.72
CA HIS A 14 -18.30 -4.77 -12.60
C HIS A 14 -18.50 -3.26 -12.55
N LEU A 15 -17.62 -2.51 -11.88
CA LEU A 15 -17.70 -1.04 -11.85
C LEU A 15 -17.45 -0.43 -13.23
N LEU A 16 -16.46 -0.94 -13.97
CA LEU A 16 -16.22 -0.54 -15.36
C LEU A 16 -17.41 -0.86 -16.27
N PHE A 17 -18.04 -2.01 -16.09
CA PHE A 17 -19.28 -2.35 -16.79
C PHE A 17 -20.39 -1.31 -16.50
N MET A 18 -20.57 -0.91 -15.24
CA MET A 18 -21.55 0.10 -14.84
C MET A 18 -21.24 1.50 -15.39
N GLU A 19 -19.97 1.80 -15.64
CA GLU A 19 -19.51 3.04 -16.30
C GLU A 19 -19.60 2.99 -17.84
N GLY A 20 -20.02 1.86 -18.42
CA GLY A 20 -20.12 1.70 -19.87
C GLY A 20 -18.79 1.36 -20.55
N GLU A 21 -17.79 0.88 -19.81
CA GLU A 21 -16.48 0.44 -20.30
C GLU A 21 -16.26 -1.08 -20.10
N PRO A 22 -17.18 -1.97 -20.54
CA PRO A 22 -17.06 -3.41 -20.30
C PRO A 22 -15.80 -4.00 -20.95
N GLY A 23 -15.10 -4.89 -20.24
CA GLY A 23 -13.89 -5.55 -20.75
C GLY A 23 -12.64 -4.67 -20.81
N SER A 24 -12.73 -3.39 -20.43
CA SER A 24 -11.61 -2.43 -20.46
C SER A 24 -10.57 -2.62 -19.35
N ARG A 25 -10.83 -3.51 -18.37
CA ARG A 25 -9.96 -3.71 -17.19
C ARG A 25 -8.50 -3.97 -17.56
N TRP A 26 -8.25 -4.64 -18.68
CA TRP A 26 -6.89 -4.85 -19.16
C TRP A 26 -6.20 -3.52 -19.48
N ASP A 27 -6.84 -2.69 -20.29
CA ASP A 27 -6.27 -1.45 -20.83
C ASP A 27 -6.17 -0.35 -19.76
N VAL A 28 -7.15 -0.26 -18.85
CA VAL A 28 -7.22 0.85 -17.88
C VAL A 28 -6.65 0.55 -16.50
N VAL A 29 -6.44 -0.74 -16.16
CA VAL A 29 -5.87 -1.14 -14.86
C VAL A 29 -4.61 -1.97 -15.05
N ILE A 30 -4.70 -3.11 -15.75
CA ILE A 30 -3.60 -4.08 -15.76
C ILE A 30 -2.40 -3.56 -16.54
N GLN A 31 -2.60 -3.07 -17.76
CA GLN A 31 -1.52 -2.59 -18.61
C GLN A 31 -0.76 -1.41 -17.98
N PRO A 32 -1.41 -0.35 -17.46
CA PRO A 32 -0.71 0.73 -16.78
C PRO A 32 0.10 0.27 -15.56
N LEU A 33 -0.44 -0.67 -14.76
CA LEU A 33 0.30 -1.25 -13.65
C LEU A 33 1.49 -2.08 -14.13
N ARG A 34 1.36 -2.84 -15.22
CA ARG A 34 2.47 -3.61 -15.80
C ARG A 34 3.57 -2.70 -16.35
N GLU A 35 3.20 -1.63 -17.05
CA GLU A 35 4.16 -0.65 -17.61
C GLU A 35 4.97 0.05 -16.52
N ARG A 36 4.36 0.29 -15.34
CA ARG A 36 5.04 0.81 -14.15
C ARG A 36 5.78 -0.25 -13.32
N GLY A 37 5.77 -1.52 -13.71
CA GLY A 37 6.39 -2.61 -12.94
C GLY A 37 5.62 -3.02 -11.67
N ALA A 38 4.37 -2.56 -11.50
CA ALA A 38 3.51 -2.83 -10.35
C ALA A 38 2.66 -4.12 -10.50
N PHE A 39 2.76 -4.84 -11.62
CA PHE A 39 1.98 -6.05 -11.86
C PHE A 39 2.81 -7.13 -12.57
N SER A 40 2.90 -8.32 -11.98
CA SER A 40 3.63 -9.47 -12.56
C SER A 40 2.67 -10.56 -13.06
N ALA A 41 3.22 -11.71 -13.48
CA ALA A 41 2.41 -12.87 -13.87
C ALA A 41 1.50 -13.40 -12.72
N VAL A 42 1.81 -13.04 -11.47
CA VAL A 42 1.04 -13.41 -10.27
C VAL A 42 0.34 -12.19 -9.66
N GLY A 43 0.11 -11.15 -10.46
CA GLY A 43 -0.54 -9.91 -10.04
C GLY A 43 0.37 -8.95 -9.26
N VAL A 44 -0.24 -7.97 -8.60
CA VAL A 44 0.45 -7.04 -7.69
C VAL A 44 1.08 -7.81 -6.53
N LYS A 45 0.43 -8.88 -6.07
CA LYS A 45 0.95 -9.74 -5.00
C LYS A 45 2.33 -10.30 -5.32
N GLY A 46 2.56 -10.67 -6.58
CA GLY A 46 3.87 -11.16 -7.02
C GLY A 46 4.97 -10.11 -6.86
N VAL A 47 4.68 -8.85 -7.18
CA VAL A 47 5.65 -7.75 -7.07
C VAL A 47 6.01 -7.47 -5.61
N PHE A 48 5.04 -7.45 -4.69
CA PHE A 48 5.35 -7.25 -3.26
C PHE A 48 6.18 -8.38 -2.64
N ARG A 49 6.05 -9.62 -3.12
CA ARG A 49 6.89 -10.74 -2.65
C ARG A 49 8.38 -10.52 -2.89
N ASP A 50 8.73 -9.72 -3.89
CA ASP A 50 10.12 -9.37 -4.19
C ASP A 50 10.62 -8.16 -3.37
N LEU A 51 9.70 -7.38 -2.79
CA LEU A 51 10.00 -6.17 -2.04
C LEU A 51 10.12 -6.42 -0.53
N ILE A 52 9.25 -7.26 0.03
CA ILE A 52 9.13 -7.48 1.47
C ILE A 52 8.84 -8.96 1.78
N ARG A 53 9.43 -9.48 2.86
CA ARG A 53 9.09 -10.84 3.33
C ARG A 53 7.65 -10.89 3.80
N GLY A 54 6.92 -11.95 3.43
CA GLY A 54 5.58 -12.20 3.94
C GLY A 54 4.59 -11.06 3.69
N SER A 55 4.65 -10.44 2.50
CA SER A 55 3.72 -9.39 2.05
C SER A 55 2.26 -9.75 2.33
N ASP A 56 1.46 -8.79 2.77
CA ASP A 56 0.05 -8.99 3.13
C ASP A 56 -0.88 -8.47 2.01
N ASP A 57 -2.14 -8.89 2.01
CA ASP A 57 -3.14 -8.42 1.05
C ASP A 57 -3.41 -6.91 1.20
N HIS A 58 -3.09 -6.32 2.35
CA HIS A 58 -3.17 -4.86 2.58
C HIS A 58 -2.27 -4.06 1.65
N ASP A 59 -1.07 -4.58 1.35
CA ASP A 59 -0.14 -3.96 0.40
C ASP A 59 -0.74 -3.95 -1.01
N VAL A 60 -1.37 -5.05 -1.42
CA VAL A 60 -2.07 -5.17 -2.72
C VAL A 60 -3.26 -4.22 -2.81
N GLY A 61 -4.05 -4.13 -1.74
CA GLY A 61 -5.18 -3.20 -1.66
C GLY A 61 -4.77 -1.75 -1.94
N SER A 62 -3.58 -1.35 -1.46
CA SER A 62 -3.06 0.00 -1.68
C SER A 62 -2.84 0.36 -3.16
N VAL A 63 -2.50 -0.60 -4.00
CA VAL A 63 -2.20 -0.35 -5.43
C VAL A 63 -3.50 -0.15 -6.21
N HIS A 64 -4.48 -1.03 -5.98
CA HIS A 64 -5.79 -0.90 -6.60
C HIS A 64 -6.56 0.32 -6.07
N ALA A 65 -6.25 0.76 -4.85
CA ALA A 65 -6.84 1.96 -4.28
C ALA A 65 -6.48 3.24 -5.06
N GLU A 66 -5.30 3.32 -5.69
CA GLU A 66 -4.93 4.48 -6.53
C GLU A 66 -5.90 4.66 -7.69
N PHE A 67 -6.17 3.56 -8.40
CA PHE A 67 -7.11 3.55 -9.52
C PHE A 67 -8.53 3.88 -9.04
N ALA A 68 -8.98 3.22 -7.98
CA ALA A 68 -10.31 3.44 -7.41
C ALA A 68 -10.48 4.88 -6.88
N HIS A 69 -9.42 5.50 -6.35
CA HIS A 69 -9.45 6.89 -5.91
C HIS A 69 -9.60 7.86 -7.09
N ARG A 70 -8.79 7.70 -8.14
CA ARG A 70 -8.85 8.52 -9.36
C ARG A 70 -10.20 8.44 -10.05
N ARG A 71 -10.81 7.24 -10.07
CA ARG A 71 -12.18 7.03 -10.58
C ARG A 71 -13.28 7.54 -9.63
N GLY A 72 -12.93 8.00 -8.43
CA GLY A 72 -13.89 8.51 -7.44
C GLY A 72 -14.72 7.42 -6.76
N TRP A 73 -14.30 6.15 -6.84
CA TRP A 73 -15.00 5.01 -6.23
C TRP A 73 -14.68 4.83 -4.74
N LEU A 74 -13.54 5.37 -4.29
CA LEU A 74 -13.20 5.37 -2.87
C LEU A 74 -13.85 6.55 -2.16
N LYS A 75 -14.38 6.26 -0.97
CA LYS A 75 -14.81 7.26 0.01
C LYS A 75 -13.82 7.26 1.18
N PRO A 76 -12.87 8.21 1.21
CA PRO A 76 -11.97 8.35 2.35
C PRO A 76 -12.72 8.86 3.58
N ASP A 77 -12.27 8.48 4.78
CA ASP A 77 -12.79 8.98 6.06
C ASP A 77 -12.42 10.44 6.29
N ARG A 78 -11.31 10.86 5.68
CA ARG A 78 -10.74 12.21 5.73
C ARG A 78 -10.05 12.54 4.42
N LEU A 79 -10.16 13.79 3.99
CA LEU A 79 -9.35 14.35 2.91
C LEU A 79 -8.35 15.37 3.48
N LEU A 80 -7.18 15.47 2.86
CA LEU A 80 -6.18 16.49 3.16
C LEU A 80 -6.35 17.65 2.18
N ASP A 81 -6.40 18.87 2.71
CA ASP A 81 -6.26 20.06 1.87
C ASP A 81 -4.87 20.09 1.21
N SER A 82 -4.73 20.88 0.14
CA SER A 82 -3.50 20.93 -0.66
C SER A 82 -2.26 21.30 0.16
N ARG A 83 -2.41 22.15 1.17
CA ARG A 83 -1.30 22.58 2.04
C ARG A 83 -0.81 21.43 2.91
N THR A 84 -1.75 20.71 3.53
CA THR A 84 -1.46 19.57 4.41
C THR A 84 -0.90 18.41 3.62
N HIS A 85 -1.43 18.14 2.42
CA HIS A 85 -0.92 17.12 1.53
C HIS A 85 0.51 17.45 1.05
N GLN A 86 0.77 18.70 0.65
CA GLN A 86 2.12 19.11 0.27
C GLN A 86 3.11 19.02 1.44
N ALA A 87 2.73 19.46 2.64
CA ALA A 87 3.57 19.34 3.83
C ALA A 87 3.91 17.86 4.14
N LEU A 88 2.96 16.95 3.93
CA LEU A 88 3.19 15.51 4.07
C LEU A 88 4.21 15.01 3.02
N LEU A 89 4.09 15.41 1.75
CA LEU A 89 5.04 15.03 0.70
C LEU A 89 6.46 15.56 0.95
N ASP A 90 6.57 16.81 1.42
CA ASP A 90 7.86 17.43 1.72
C ASP A 90 8.56 16.76 2.92
N ARG A 91 7.77 16.27 3.89
CA ARG A 91 8.26 15.71 5.16
C ARG A 91 8.62 14.24 5.08
N VAL A 92 7.88 13.46 4.29
CA VAL A 92 7.83 12.00 4.43
C VAL A 92 9.16 11.29 4.13
N ARG A 93 9.95 11.82 3.17
CA ARG A 93 11.25 11.22 2.81
C ARG A 93 12.23 11.23 3.97
N ASP A 94 12.44 12.41 4.56
CA ASP A 94 13.37 12.59 5.68
C ASP A 94 12.84 11.92 6.95
N TRP A 95 11.53 11.95 7.15
CA TRP A 95 10.91 11.33 8.33
C TRP A 95 11.07 9.80 8.34
N ALA A 96 11.01 9.16 7.18
CA ALA A 96 11.19 7.73 6.99
C ALA A 96 12.66 7.26 7.04
N ALA A 97 13.63 8.15 7.28
CA ALA A 97 15.04 7.79 7.44
C ALA A 97 15.33 6.99 8.73
N GLU A 98 14.38 6.97 9.68
CA GLU A 98 14.46 6.23 10.93
C GLU A 98 13.42 5.10 10.98
N ASP A 99 13.61 4.17 11.92
CA ASP A 99 12.59 3.16 12.20
C ASP A 99 11.37 3.81 12.87
N ARG A 100 10.18 3.46 12.37
CA ARG A 100 8.89 4.00 12.82
C ARG A 100 7.90 2.87 13.01
N GLN A 101 6.89 3.10 13.83
CA GLN A 101 5.77 2.21 14.09
C GLN A 101 4.45 2.91 13.76
N TRP A 102 3.34 2.17 13.84
CA TRP A 102 2.00 2.71 13.57
C TRP A 102 1.70 3.98 14.38
N ALA A 103 1.97 3.96 15.68
CA ALA A 103 1.71 5.11 16.55
C ALA A 103 2.49 6.36 16.11
N ASP A 104 3.72 6.21 15.61
CA ASP A 104 4.54 7.33 15.14
C ASP A 104 3.93 7.99 13.90
N VAL A 105 3.39 7.20 12.96
CA VAL A 105 2.74 7.72 11.75
C VAL A 105 1.52 8.55 12.13
N VAL A 106 0.69 8.05 13.05
CA VAL A 106 -0.52 8.75 13.50
C VAL A 106 -0.15 9.99 14.31
N ALA A 107 0.89 9.94 15.12
CA ALA A 107 1.36 11.10 15.88
C ALA A 107 1.89 12.23 14.98
N GLU A 108 2.60 11.90 13.90
CA GLU A 108 3.16 12.90 12.97
C GLU A 108 2.12 13.44 11.98
N PHE A 109 1.32 12.55 11.35
CA PHE A 109 0.47 12.91 10.21
C PHE A 109 -1.04 12.91 10.53
N GLY A 110 -1.41 12.51 11.75
CA GLY A 110 -2.79 12.35 12.18
C GLY A 110 -3.44 11.06 11.67
N GLU A 111 -4.73 10.91 11.94
CA GLU A 111 -5.51 9.76 11.48
C GLU A 111 -5.48 9.60 9.95
N PRO A 112 -5.38 8.36 9.44
CA PRO A 112 -5.30 8.11 8.01
C PRO A 112 -6.64 8.40 7.31
N SER A 113 -6.56 8.77 6.03
CA SER A 113 -7.72 8.88 5.15
C SER A 113 -8.39 7.53 4.88
N ILE A 114 -7.60 6.45 4.80
CA ILE A 114 -8.07 5.08 4.58
C ILE A 114 -7.16 4.11 5.36
N LEU A 115 -7.76 3.15 6.06
CA LEU A 115 -7.07 2.04 6.71
C LEU A 115 -7.28 0.73 5.93
N PHE A 116 -6.21 0.19 5.34
CA PHE A 116 -6.22 -1.17 4.79
C PHE A 116 -5.77 -2.16 5.86
N GLY A 117 -6.73 -2.93 6.36
CA GLY A 117 -6.51 -3.92 7.41
C GLY A 117 -7.41 -3.69 8.62
N GLY A 118 -7.07 -4.30 9.75
CA GLY A 118 -7.80 -4.15 10.99
C GLY A 118 -7.23 -3.07 11.92
N THR A 119 -8.02 -2.67 12.91
CA THR A 119 -7.59 -1.76 14.00
C THR A 119 -6.74 -2.45 15.07
N ASN A 120 -6.59 -3.78 15.01
CA ASN A 120 -5.77 -4.51 15.97
C ASN A 120 -4.29 -4.07 15.86
N PRO A 121 -3.66 -3.61 16.95
CA PRO A 121 -2.31 -3.05 16.93
C PRO A 121 -1.20 -4.09 16.71
N ARG A 122 -1.50 -5.38 16.73
CA ARG A 122 -0.48 -6.43 16.53
C ARG A 122 -0.27 -6.82 15.08
N TYR A 123 -1.17 -6.47 14.17
CA TYR A 123 -1.12 -6.95 12.79
C TYR A 123 -0.66 -5.87 11.82
N GLY A 124 -0.01 -6.30 10.74
CA GLY A 124 0.34 -5.43 9.62
C GLY A 124 -0.88 -4.72 9.02
N LYS A 125 -0.64 -3.58 8.38
CA LYS A 125 -1.67 -2.74 7.76
C LYS A 125 -1.03 -1.74 6.81
N THR A 126 -1.84 -1.13 5.97
CA THR A 126 -1.42 0.04 5.19
C THR A 126 -2.30 1.23 5.53
N LEU A 127 -1.68 2.38 5.79
CA LEU A 127 -2.38 3.65 6.00
C LEU A 127 -2.28 4.48 4.74
N ALA A 128 -3.39 5.02 4.27
CA ALA A 128 -3.41 5.93 3.13
C ALA A 128 -3.75 7.35 3.57
N TYR A 129 -3.07 8.33 3.01
CA TYR A 129 -3.38 9.76 3.10
C TYR A 129 -3.72 10.28 1.72
N VAL A 130 -4.84 10.97 1.61
CA VAL A 130 -5.50 11.29 0.34
C VAL A 130 -5.78 12.78 0.27
N SER A 131 -5.40 13.41 -0.83
CA SER A 131 -5.70 14.83 -1.12
C SER A 131 -7.17 15.00 -1.51
N GLU A 132 -7.71 16.20 -1.29
CA GLU A 132 -8.99 16.61 -1.89
C GLU A 132 -8.93 16.62 -3.43
N ASP A 133 -7.75 16.91 -3.98
CA ASP A 133 -7.46 16.78 -5.41
C ASP A 133 -7.12 15.33 -5.75
N ARG A 134 -7.92 14.69 -6.62
CA ARG A 134 -7.76 13.28 -7.02
C ARG A 134 -6.59 13.05 -7.97
N ASP A 135 -6.08 14.11 -8.59
CA ASP A 135 -4.91 14.02 -9.47
C ASP A 135 -3.60 14.04 -8.65
N HIS A 136 -3.66 14.46 -7.38
CA HIS A 136 -2.53 14.35 -6.48
C HIS A 136 -2.28 12.89 -6.05
N PRO A 137 -1.01 12.49 -5.88
CA PRO A 137 -0.70 11.13 -5.49
C PRO A 137 -1.19 10.82 -4.08
N MET A 138 -1.78 9.63 -3.91
CA MET A 138 -1.99 9.05 -2.58
C MET A 138 -0.64 8.72 -1.94
N VAL A 139 -0.56 8.82 -0.61
CA VAL A 139 0.63 8.42 0.15
C VAL A 139 0.28 7.25 1.06
N PHE A 140 1.04 6.16 0.93
CA PHE A 140 0.81 4.91 1.63
C PHE A 140 1.93 4.61 2.61
N PHE A 141 1.60 4.40 3.88
CA PHE A 141 2.52 3.93 4.90
C PHE A 141 2.28 2.44 5.11
N HIS A 142 3.24 1.62 4.68
CA HIS A 142 3.14 0.18 4.73
C HIS A 142 3.78 -0.35 6.02
N LEU A 143 2.95 -0.94 6.88
CA LEU A 143 3.33 -1.41 8.21
C LEU A 143 3.31 -2.94 8.24
N TRP A 144 4.42 -3.55 8.64
CA TRP A 144 4.62 -4.99 8.65
C TRP A 144 4.73 -5.54 10.08
N ASN A 145 4.06 -6.66 10.36
CA ASN A 145 4.27 -7.44 11.58
C ASN A 145 4.03 -8.93 11.36
N GLY A 146 4.63 -9.46 10.29
CA GLY A 146 4.57 -10.87 9.98
C GLY A 146 5.45 -11.69 10.93
N ASN A 147 5.63 -12.97 10.60
CA ASN A 147 6.53 -13.85 11.32
C ASN A 147 7.96 -13.75 10.74
N LEU A 148 8.98 -13.63 11.61
CA LEU A 148 10.38 -13.67 11.20
C LEU A 148 10.83 -15.09 10.81
N ASP A 149 10.24 -16.11 11.44
CA ASP A 149 10.47 -17.52 11.14
C ASP A 149 9.28 -18.09 10.36
N GLN A 150 9.40 -18.11 9.04
CA GLN A 150 8.37 -18.67 8.16
C GLN A 150 8.23 -20.19 8.28
N ALA A 151 9.20 -20.89 8.89
CA ALA A 151 9.12 -22.32 9.11
C ALA A 151 8.40 -22.69 10.42
N SER A 152 8.18 -21.71 11.30
CA SER A 152 7.49 -21.94 12.57
C SER A 152 6.02 -22.36 12.32
N PRO A 153 5.55 -23.46 12.93
CA PRO A 153 4.14 -23.85 12.88
C PRO A 153 3.25 -22.95 13.75
N VAL A 154 3.85 -22.16 14.65
CA VAL A 154 3.16 -21.17 15.48
C VAL A 154 3.35 -19.80 14.84
N TRP A 155 2.23 -19.16 14.49
CA TRP A 155 2.26 -17.79 14.02
C TRP A 155 2.35 -16.83 15.20
N GLU A 156 3.44 -16.08 15.26
CA GLU A 156 3.62 -14.99 16.20
C GLU A 156 4.11 -13.74 15.46
N PRO A 157 3.57 -12.55 15.79
CA PRO A 157 4.05 -11.31 15.21
C PRO A 157 5.49 -11.05 15.68
N ALA A 158 6.34 -10.60 14.76
CA ALA A 158 7.74 -10.29 15.03
C ALA A 158 7.96 -9.22 16.11
N TYR A 159 7.02 -8.30 16.24
CA TYR A 159 7.09 -7.12 17.09
C TYR A 159 5.78 -6.93 17.87
N GLU A 160 5.82 -6.10 18.92
CA GLU A 160 4.62 -5.72 19.67
C GLU A 160 3.65 -4.89 18.84
N GLN A 161 4.19 -4.02 17.98
CA GLN A 161 3.45 -3.20 17.01
C GLN A 161 4.07 -3.32 15.62
N PRO A 162 3.29 -3.14 14.54
CA PRO A 162 3.80 -3.23 13.19
C PRO A 162 4.78 -2.08 12.91
N VAL A 163 5.89 -2.45 12.28
CA VAL A 163 6.96 -1.53 11.91
C VAL A 163 6.72 -0.99 10.51
N LEU A 164 6.98 0.30 10.30
CA LEU A 164 6.94 0.91 8.99
C LEU A 164 8.10 0.36 8.18
N TRP A 165 7.81 -0.35 7.09
CA TRP A 165 8.85 -0.87 6.21
C TRP A 165 9.11 0.07 5.02
N ALA A 166 8.06 0.73 4.52
CA ALA A 166 8.21 1.77 3.52
C ALA A 166 7.03 2.74 3.47
N VAL A 167 7.31 3.91 2.92
CA VAL A 167 6.30 4.85 2.44
C VAL A 167 6.30 4.82 0.91
N ARG A 168 5.13 4.69 0.29
CA ARG A 168 4.96 4.69 -1.16
C ARG A 168 4.12 5.87 -1.62
N PHE A 169 4.59 6.61 -2.63
CA PHE A 169 3.84 7.72 -3.23
C PHE A 169 4.40 8.09 -4.61
N GLY A 170 3.56 8.74 -5.41
CA GLY A 170 3.89 9.20 -6.76
C GLY A 170 3.70 8.12 -7.84
N ASP A 171 3.99 8.50 -9.09
CA ASP A 171 3.81 7.66 -10.28
C ASP A 171 5.13 7.17 -10.89
N ALA A 172 6.21 7.16 -10.10
CA ALA A 172 7.48 6.57 -10.51
C ALA A 172 7.34 5.06 -10.79
N HIS A 173 8.39 4.46 -11.38
CA HIS A 173 8.45 3.00 -11.50
C HIS A 173 8.31 2.36 -10.11
N PHE A 174 7.64 1.22 -10.02
CA PHE A 174 7.06 0.76 -8.76
C PHE A 174 8.09 0.52 -7.66
N ASP A 175 9.27 0.01 -7.98
CA ASP A 175 10.36 -0.22 -7.03
C ASP A 175 11.05 1.08 -6.53
N GLU A 176 11.01 2.15 -7.32
CA GLU A 176 11.52 3.49 -7.02
C GLU A 176 10.52 4.35 -6.24
N ALA A 177 9.23 4.02 -6.30
CA ALA A 177 8.16 4.73 -5.60
C ALA A 177 8.20 4.54 -4.06
N PHE A 178 9.08 3.67 -3.55
CA PHE A 178 9.21 3.36 -2.12
C PHE A 178 10.37 4.09 -1.46
N VAL A 179 10.07 4.85 -0.41
CA VAL A 179 11.04 5.29 0.60
C VAL A 179 11.07 4.24 1.70
N ARG A 180 12.14 3.45 1.76
CA ARG A 180 12.30 2.39 2.76
C ARG A 180 12.90 2.93 4.05
N THR A 181 12.40 2.45 5.18
CA THR A 181 13.04 2.65 6.48
C THR A 181 14.20 1.68 6.67
N PRO A 182 15.08 1.88 7.67
CA PRO A 182 16.09 0.88 8.03
C PRO A 182 15.49 -0.51 8.31
N ALA A 183 14.31 -0.59 8.95
CA ALA A 183 13.55 -1.82 9.15
C ALA A 183 13.14 -2.46 7.83
N GLY A 184 12.64 -1.67 6.88
CA GLY A 184 12.31 -2.16 5.54
C GLY A 184 13.49 -2.80 4.82
N HIS A 185 14.69 -2.22 4.94
CA HIS A 185 15.90 -2.82 4.39
C HIS A 185 16.22 -4.19 5.02
N ARG A 186 16.04 -4.33 6.34
CA ARG A 186 16.26 -5.61 7.04
C ARG A 186 15.21 -6.67 6.70
N LEU A 187 13.99 -6.26 6.36
CA LEU A 187 12.87 -7.14 6.06
C LEU A 187 12.82 -7.62 4.60
N ARG A 188 13.75 -7.18 3.75
CA ARG A 188 13.83 -7.67 2.37
C ARG A 188 13.84 -9.21 2.31
N PRO A 189 13.23 -9.80 1.27
CA PRO A 189 13.35 -11.23 1.02
C PRO A 189 14.83 -11.60 0.94
N ARG A 190 15.20 -12.70 1.60
CA ARG A 190 16.48 -13.35 1.32
C ARG A 190 16.21 -14.28 0.16
N HIS A 191 16.66 -13.93 -1.04
CA HIS A 191 16.62 -14.91 -2.13
C HIS A 191 17.55 -16.08 -1.74
N PRO A 192 17.10 -17.33 -1.82
CA PRO A 192 18.05 -18.44 -1.80
C PRO A 192 19.02 -18.25 -2.97
N ALA A 193 20.31 -18.33 -2.66
CA ALA A 193 21.38 -18.36 -3.66
C ALA A 193 21.29 -19.62 -4.52
#